data_AF-A0A3A0ELG8-F1
#
_entry.id   AF-A0A3A0ELG8-F1
#
_cell.length_a   1.000
_cell.length_b   1.000
_cell.length_c   1.000
_cell.angle_alpha   90.00
_cell.angle_beta   90.00
_cell.angle_gamma   90.00
#
_symmetry.space_group_name_H-M   'P 1'
#
loop_
_entity.id
_entity.type
_entity.pdbx_description
1 polymer ?
#
loop_
_entity_poly.entity_id
_entity_poly.type
_entity_poly.pdbx_seq_one_letter_code
_entity_poly.pdbx_strand_id
1 'polypeptide(L)'
;LPAAELQPLQHACDLHLRRALAALEPQWAIGIGGYATQRLGVVLGGGVQHPDIGQILHPSPASPLANRGWAEQADAQLDALGVLRLLPGYRAPQRTGVADQ
;
A
#
# COMPACT_ATOMS: atom_id res chain seq x y z
N LEU A 1 1.96 -12.92 19.34
CA LEU A 1 0.75 -13.40 20.02
C LEU A 1 0.58 -14.87 19.72
N PRO A 2 0.22 -15.72 20.69
CA PRO A 2 -0.20 -17.10 20.43
C PRO A 2 -1.34 -17.15 19.41
N ALA A 3 -1.44 -18.22 18.63
CA ALA A 3 -2.44 -18.32 17.56
C ALA A 3 -3.88 -18.14 18.06
N ALA A 4 -4.20 -18.68 19.24
CA ALA A 4 -5.52 -18.58 19.87
C ALA A 4 -5.96 -17.14 20.18
N GLU A 5 -5.00 -16.23 20.41
CA GLU A 5 -5.27 -14.81 20.65
C GLU A 5 -5.18 -14.00 19.35
N LEU A 6 -4.24 -14.36 18.47
CA LEU A 6 -3.99 -13.63 17.23
C LEU A 6 -5.16 -13.76 16.25
N GLN A 7 -5.75 -14.94 16.13
CA GLN A 7 -6.85 -15.21 15.20
C GLN A 7 -8.10 -14.34 15.44
N PRO A 8 -8.68 -14.29 16.66
CA PRO A 8 -9.86 -13.44 16.90
C PRO A 8 -9.55 -11.95 16.71
N LEU A 9 -8.35 -11.51 17.08
CA LEU A 9 -7.90 -10.14 16.84
C LEU A 9 -7.85 -9.83 15.33
N GLN A 10 -7.19 -10.69 14.55
CA GLN A 10 -7.09 -10.54 13.10
C GLN A 10 -8.46 -10.52 12.43
N HIS A 11 -9.37 -11.39 12.87
CA HIS A 11 -10.73 -11.42 12.35
C HIS A 11 -11.48 -10.10 12.60
N ALA A 12 -11.37 -9.53 13.81
CA ALA A 12 -11.97 -8.24 14.13
C ALA A 12 -11.37 -7.11 13.28
N CYS A 13 -10.04 -7.10 13.09
CA CYS A 13 -9.35 -6.15 12.22
C CYS A 13 -9.81 -6.26 10.76
N ASP A 14 -9.93 -7.47 10.21
CA ASP A 14 -10.40 -7.68 8.83
C ASP A 14 -11.83 -7.20 8.63
N LEU A 15 -12.71 -7.46 9.59
CA LEU A 15 -14.10 -7.00 9.55
C LEU A 15 -14.15 -5.48 9.55
N HIS A 16 -13.36 -4.82 10.39
CA HIS A 16 -13.27 -3.37 10.41
C HIS A 16 -12.71 -2.82 9.09
N LEU A 17 -11.64 -3.41 8.56
CA LEU A 17 -11.05 -3.00 7.29
C LEU A 17 -12.04 -3.14 6.13
N ARG A 18 -12.80 -4.23 6.05
CA ARG A 18 -13.90 -4.38 5.07
C ARG A 18 -14.91 -3.25 5.16
N ARG A 19 -15.35 -2.90 6.38
CA ARG A 19 -16.32 -1.82 6.60
C ARG A 19 -15.76 -0.46 6.19
N ALA A 20 -14.49 -0.19 6.50
CA ALA A 20 -13.83 1.05 6.11
C ALA A 20 -13.73 1.17 4.58
N LEU A 21 -13.31 0.11 3.89
CA LEU A 21 -13.20 0.09 2.43
C LEU A 21 -14.57 0.25 1.75
N ALA A 22 -15.62 -0.40 2.28
CA ALA A 22 -16.97 -0.24 1.77
C ALA A 22 -17.55 1.16 2.00
N ALA A 23 -17.19 1.83 3.09
CA ALA A 23 -17.68 3.18 3.40
C ALA A 23 -16.93 4.29 2.65
N LEU A 24 -15.63 4.11 2.41
CA LEU A 24 -14.78 5.09 1.75
C LEU A 24 -14.78 4.95 0.22
N GLU A 25 -15.15 3.77 -0.28
CA GLU A 25 -15.13 3.41 -1.71
C GLU A 25 -13.85 3.91 -2.43
N PRO A 26 -12.65 3.62 -1.90
CA PRO A 26 -11.45 4.18 -2.46
C PRO A 26 -11.17 3.55 -3.84
N GLN A 27 -10.47 4.30 -4.69
CA GLN A 27 -9.92 3.74 -5.93
C GLN A 27 -8.71 2.84 -5.67
N TRP A 28 -7.91 3.19 -4.65
CA TRP A 28 -6.69 2.47 -4.28
C TRP A 28 -6.69 2.09 -2.80
N ALA A 29 -6.21 0.89 -2.50
CA ALA A 29 -5.85 0.44 -1.17
C ALA A 29 -4.36 0.10 -1.13
N ILE A 30 -3.56 0.93 -0.44
CA ILE A 30 -2.11 0.81 -0.42
C ILE A 30 -1.64 0.15 0.88
N GLY A 31 -1.06 -1.04 0.76
CA GLY A 31 -0.41 -1.74 1.86
C GLY A 31 0.94 -1.11 2.19
N ILE A 32 1.12 -0.67 3.43
CA ILE A 32 2.42 -0.22 3.94
C ILE A 32 3.18 -1.46 4.44
N GLY A 33 4.06 -1.99 3.59
CA GLY A 33 4.75 -3.27 3.79
C GLY A 33 3.93 -4.51 3.45
N GLY A 34 4.62 -5.65 3.34
CA GLY A 34 4.04 -6.91 2.85
C GLY A 34 2.87 -7.45 3.65
N TYR A 35 2.92 -7.34 4.99
CA TYR A 35 1.83 -7.83 5.84
C TYR A 35 0.51 -7.09 5.55
N ALA A 36 0.54 -5.75 5.49
CA ALA A 36 -0.66 -4.95 5.22
C ALA A 36 -1.24 -5.27 3.84
N THR A 37 -0.40 -5.41 2.81
CA THR A 37 -0.82 -5.79 1.46
C THR A 37 -1.48 -7.16 1.43
N GLN A 38 -0.91 -8.15 2.13
CA GLN A 38 -1.50 -9.48 2.24
C GLN A 38 -2.87 -9.42 2.92
N ARG A 39 -3.02 -8.60 3.98
CA ARG A 39 -4.32 -8.42 4.65
C ARG A 39 -5.35 -7.77 3.73
N LEU A 40 -4.96 -6.77 2.94
CA LEU A 40 -5.83 -6.19 1.92
C LEU A 40 -6.31 -7.25 0.92
N GLY A 41 -5.41 -8.12 0.44
CA GLY A 41 -5.77 -9.22 -0.46
C GLY A 41 -6.78 -10.20 0.16
N VAL A 42 -6.59 -10.57 1.43
CA VAL A 42 -7.52 -11.45 2.17
C VAL A 42 -8.90 -10.78 2.34
N VAL A 43 -8.91 -9.49 2.67
CA VAL A 43 -10.14 -8.73 2.94
C VAL A 43 -10.95 -8.47 1.68
N LEU A 44 -10.28 -8.14 0.57
CA LEU A 44 -10.92 -7.76 -0.68
C LEU A 44 -11.35 -8.96 -1.52
N GLY A 45 -10.65 -10.10 -1.45
CA GLY A 45 -11.17 -11.38 -1.95
C GLY A 45 -11.78 -11.36 -3.36
N GLY A 46 -10.99 -11.13 -4.41
CA GLY A 46 -11.25 -11.50 -5.81
C GLY A 46 -12.53 -11.04 -6.51
N GLY A 47 -13.41 -10.26 -5.88
CA GLY A 47 -14.63 -9.75 -6.47
C GLY A 47 -14.41 -8.66 -7.52
N VAL A 48 -15.45 -8.34 -8.28
CA VAL A 48 -15.38 -7.48 -9.48
C VAL A 48 -15.37 -5.97 -9.15
N GLN A 49 -15.64 -5.59 -7.89
CA GLN A 49 -15.75 -4.19 -7.46
C GLN A 49 -14.89 -3.90 -6.21
N HIS A 50 -13.57 -4.00 -6.36
CA HIS A 50 -12.62 -3.68 -5.30
C HIS A 50 -11.63 -2.60 -5.73
N PRO A 51 -11.12 -1.79 -4.80
CA PRO A 51 -9.98 -0.90 -5.07
C PRO A 51 -8.81 -1.69 -5.62
N ASP A 52 -8.00 -1.03 -6.45
CA ASP A 52 -6.69 -1.54 -6.83
C ASP A 52 -5.80 -1.66 -5.59
N ILE A 53 -5.10 -2.80 -5.47
CA ILE A 53 -4.19 -3.04 -4.35
C ILE A 53 -2.78 -2.66 -4.77
N GLY A 54 -2.19 -1.70 -4.05
CA GLY A 54 -0.79 -1.32 -4.17
C GLY A 54 0.01 -1.69 -2.93
N GLN A 55 1.33 -1.63 -3.05
CA GLN A 55 2.24 -1.78 -1.91
C GLN A 55 3.34 -0.73 -1.97
N ILE A 56 3.63 -0.14 -0.80
CA ILE A 56 4.85 0.63 -0.58
C ILE A 56 5.70 -0.02 0.51
N LEU A 57 6.98 0.38 0.57
CA LEU A 57 7.88 -0.04 1.63
C LEU A 57 7.36 0.42 2.99
N HIS A 58 7.50 -0.41 4.03
CA HIS A 58 7.18 0.01 5.39
C HIS A 58 8.28 0.92 5.95
N PRO A 59 7.95 2.03 6.65
CA PRO A 59 8.93 2.98 7.20
C PRO A 59 9.65 2.47 8.46
N SER A 60 9.64 1.16 8.73
CA SER A 60 10.14 0.66 10.02
C SER A 60 11.66 0.81 10.07
N PRO A 61 12.24 1.34 11.16
CA PRO A 61 13.69 1.40 11.33
C PRO A 61 14.34 0.01 11.39
N ALA A 62 13.54 -1.04 11.63
CA ALA A 62 14.01 -2.43 11.57
C ALA A 62 14.29 -2.93 10.14
N SER A 63 13.87 -2.19 9.10
CA SER A 63 14.17 -2.51 7.70
C SER A 63 15.44 -1.78 7.26
N PRO A 64 16.54 -2.48 6.94
CA PRO A 64 17.73 -1.85 6.38
C PRO A 64 17.45 -1.07 5.09
N LEU A 65 16.44 -1.50 4.32
CA LEU A 65 16.03 -0.83 3.09
C LEU A 65 15.36 0.53 3.37
N ALA A 66 14.52 0.61 4.41
CA ALA A 66 13.87 1.86 4.80
C ALA A 66 14.89 2.90 5.33
N ASN A 67 15.96 2.44 5.98
CA ASN A 67 17.02 3.31 6.48
C ASN A 67 17.89 3.95 5.37
N ARG A 68 17.71 3.54 4.10
CA ARG A 68 18.42 4.09 2.93
C ARG A 68 17.53 5.02 2.10
N GLY A 69 16.82 5.93 2.76
CA GLY A 69 15.90 6.87 2.11
C GLY A 69 14.54 6.24 1.81
N TRP A 70 13.70 6.17 2.85
CA TRP A 70 12.36 5.60 2.72
C TRP A 70 11.44 6.48 1.87
N ALA A 71 11.51 7.81 2.03
CA ALA A 71 10.60 8.74 1.37
C ALA A 71 10.75 8.67 -0.16
N GLU A 72 11.98 8.72 -0.67
CA GLU A 72 12.26 8.65 -2.11
C GLU A 72 11.81 7.31 -2.71
N GLN A 73 11.98 6.22 -1.96
CA GLN A 73 11.53 4.90 -2.38
C GLN A 73 10.01 4.78 -2.39
N ALA A 74 9.34 5.29 -1.35
CA ALA A 74 7.88 5.30 -1.28
C ALA A 74 7.27 6.16 -2.39
N ASP A 75 7.83 7.34 -2.66
CA ASP A 75 7.40 8.22 -3.76
C ASP A 75 7.56 7.52 -5.13
N ALA A 76 8.70 6.86 -5.37
CA ALA A 76 8.92 6.11 -6.60
C ALA A 76 7.92 4.94 -6.75
N GLN A 77 7.59 4.25 -5.66
CA GLN A 77 6.59 3.18 -5.67
C GLN A 77 5.18 3.71 -5.93
N LEU A 78 4.79 4.85 -5.33
CA LEU A 78 3.49 5.47 -5.54
C LEU A 78 3.35 6.03 -6.97
N ASP A 79 4.41 6.61 -7.55
CA ASP A 79 4.40 7.05 -8.95
C ASP A 79 4.33 5.86 -9.91
N ALA A 80 5.03 4.75 -9.62
CA ALA A 80 4.96 3.53 -10.41
C ALA A 80 3.55 2.91 -10.42
N LEU A 81 2.81 3.03 -9.30
CA LEU A 81 1.39 2.66 -9.22
C LEU A 81 0.46 3.67 -9.92
N GLY A 82 0.97 4.84 -10.32
CA GLY A 82 0.19 5.92 -10.91
C GLY A 82 -0.69 6.70 -9.92
N VAL A 83 -0.61 6.39 -8.63
CA VAL A 83 -1.44 6.99 -7.57
C VAL A 83 -1.19 8.49 -7.47
N LEU A 84 0.08 8.93 -7.55
CA LEU A 84 0.42 10.34 -7.41
C LEU A 84 -0.17 11.21 -8.53
N ARG A 85 -0.42 10.64 -9.72
CA ARG A 85 -1.05 11.34 -10.84
C ARG A 85 -2.51 11.69 -10.58
N LEU A 86 -3.14 11.07 -9.59
CA LEU A 86 -4.49 11.38 -9.14
C LEU A 86 -4.54 12.61 -8.22
N LEU A 87 -3.39 13.04 -7.66
CA LEU A 87 -3.34 14.19 -6.76
C LEU A 87 -3.41 15.51 -7.53
N PRO A 88 -4.31 16.44 -7.15
CA PRO A 88 -4.40 17.74 -7.79
C PRO A 88 -3.06 18.49 -7.75
N GLY A 89 -2.57 18.90 -8.91
CA GLY A 89 -1.33 19.67 -9.03
C GLY A 89 -0.03 18.84 -8.95
N TYR A 90 -0.10 17.51 -8.81
CA TYR A 90 1.08 16.68 -8.95
C TYR A 90 1.66 16.79 -10.37
N ARG A 91 2.95 17.08 -10.46
CA ARG A 91 3.72 17.04 -11.70
C ARG A 91 4.76 15.95 -11.55
N ALA A 92 4.64 14.90 -12.36
CA ALA A 92 5.67 13.87 -12.41
C ALA A 92 7.04 14.51 -12.65
N PRO A 93 8.10 14.12 -11.91
CA PRO A 93 9.43 14.64 -12.17
C PRO A 93 9.79 14.35 -13.62
N GLN A 94 10.30 15.36 -14.33
CA GLN A 94 10.81 15.14 -15.68
C GLN A 94 11.95 14.14 -15.55
N ARG A 95 11.79 12.95 -16.15
CA ARG A 95 12.89 11.99 -16.27
C ARG A 95 14.00 12.70 -17.03
N THR A 96 14.98 13.23 -16.30
CA THR A 96 16.24 13.64 -16.90
C THR A 96 16.81 12.38 -17.51
N GLY A 97 16.87 12.35 -18.84
CA GLY A 97 17.29 11.18 -19.59
C GLY A 97 18.66 10.73 -19.09
N VAL A 98 18.73 9.52 -18.53
CA VAL A 98 19.95 8.73 -18.67
C VAL A 98 19.93 8.31 -20.13
N ALA A 99 20.73 9.01 -20.93
CA ALA A 99 21.08 8.57 -22.26
C ALA A 99 21.68 7.17 -22.15
N ASP A 100 21.23 6.26 -23.00
CA ASP A 100 22.00 5.09 -23.40
C ASP A 100 23.43 5.54 -23.75
N GLN A 101 24.41 5.04 -23.00
CA GLN A 101 25.79 4.83 -23.45
C GLN A 101 26.31 3.54 -22.83
#